data_AF-A0A1Z5TBZ8-F1
#
_entry.id   AF-A0A1Z5TBZ8-F1
#
_cell.length_a   1.000
_cell.length_b   1.000
_cell.length_c   1.000
_cell.angle_alpha   90.00
_cell.angle_beta   90.00
_cell.angle_gamma   90.00
#
_symmetry.space_group_name_H-M   'P 1'
#
loop_
_entity.id
_entity.type
_entity.pdbx_description
1 polymer ?
#
loop_
_entity_poly.entity_id
_entity_poly.type
_entity_poly.pdbx_seq_one_letter_code
_entity_poly.pdbx_strand_id
1 'polypeptide(L)'
;MDDAKRALRSGTYKALNLYFHSKLSGGALGTCTLPSPVQPGTPVELYYMDGCNINAATMPGGSLTGYNLGKTTVHETGHWLGLLHTFEGYSCSGDGDLIDDTPMEAASTNGCPVSPLKNSCPGVSTGDPIHNYMDYSTDSCYSVFTNDQVQRMGALWTQYRASN
;
A
#
# COMPACT_ATOMS: atom_id res chain seq x y z
N MET A 1 14.44 -13.01 2.97
CA MET A 1 14.18 -11.56 2.99
C MET A 1 14.70 -10.97 4.30
N ASP A 2 14.55 -11.70 5.40
CA ASP A 2 14.82 -11.17 6.73
C ASP A 2 16.28 -10.83 7.01
N ASP A 3 17.21 -11.70 6.59
CA ASP A 3 18.65 -11.45 6.72
C ASP A 3 19.09 -10.21 5.95
N ALA A 4 18.52 -9.98 4.75
CA ALA A 4 18.83 -8.82 3.94
C ALA A 4 18.37 -7.53 4.60
N LYS A 5 17.14 -7.49 5.16
CA LYS A 5 16.66 -6.30 5.88
C LYS A 5 17.47 -6.06 7.17
N ARG A 6 17.85 -7.12 7.88
CA ARG A 6 18.73 -7.01 9.06
C ARG A 6 20.11 -6.43 8.72
N ALA A 7 20.71 -6.84 7.60
CA ALA A 7 22.06 -6.45 7.21
C ALA A 7 22.13 -5.08 6.51
N LEU A 8 21.10 -4.72 5.74
CA LEU A 8 21.14 -3.58 4.82
C LEU A 8 20.28 -2.39 5.26
N ARG A 9 19.45 -2.53 6.32
CA ARG A 9 18.67 -1.42 6.85
C ARG A 9 19.59 -0.24 7.18
N SER A 10 19.17 0.95 6.74
CA SER A 10 19.88 2.20 6.98
C SER A 10 18.93 3.29 7.47
N GLY A 11 19.45 4.21 8.29
CA GLY A 11 18.71 5.31 8.91
C GLY A 11 17.95 4.92 10.19
N THR A 12 17.21 5.89 10.75
CA THR A 12 16.36 5.69 11.94
C THR A 12 14.98 5.13 11.55
N TYR A 13 14.03 5.05 12.48
CA TYR A 13 12.66 4.61 12.16
C TYR A 13 11.91 5.55 11.19
N LYS A 14 12.45 6.75 10.97
CA LYS A 14 11.98 7.75 10.00
C LYS A 14 12.29 7.37 8.55
N ALA A 15 13.30 6.52 8.32
CA ALA A 15 13.77 6.18 6.99
C ALA A 15 13.00 4.99 6.41
N LEU A 16 12.30 5.22 5.30
CA LEU A 16 11.74 4.14 4.50
C LEU A 16 12.86 3.40 3.77
N ASN A 17 13.00 2.11 4.07
CA ASN A 17 13.90 1.21 3.36
C ASN A 17 13.10 0.41 2.32
N LEU A 18 13.51 0.50 1.05
CA LEU A 18 12.92 -0.23 -0.08
C LEU A 18 13.90 -1.31 -0.55
N TYR A 19 13.48 -2.56 -0.55
CA TYR A 19 14.27 -3.71 -0.98
C TYR A 19 13.70 -4.26 -2.28
N PHE A 20 14.50 -4.23 -3.35
CA PHE A 20 14.08 -4.73 -4.65
C PHE A 20 14.57 -6.17 -4.86
N HIS A 21 13.65 -7.05 -5.18
CA HIS A 21 13.88 -8.48 -5.34
C HIS A 21 13.61 -8.91 -6.78
N SER A 22 14.45 -9.77 -7.34
CA SER A 22 14.18 -10.36 -8.67
C SER A 22 12.95 -11.28 -8.68
N LYS A 23 12.59 -11.83 -7.52
CA LYS A 23 11.39 -12.63 -7.31
C LYS A 23 10.92 -12.52 -5.87
N LEU A 24 9.62 -12.27 -5.67
CA LEU A 24 8.96 -12.43 -4.39
C LEU A 24 8.26 -13.79 -4.29
N SER A 25 8.20 -14.35 -3.09
CA SER A 25 7.44 -15.57 -2.81
C SER A 25 5.94 -15.32 -2.92
N GLY A 26 5.18 -16.36 -3.29
CA GLY A 26 3.70 -16.30 -3.30
C GLY A 26 3.09 -15.48 -4.44
N GLY A 27 3.88 -14.98 -5.40
CA GLY A 27 3.38 -14.20 -6.53
C GLY A 27 3.06 -12.74 -6.21
N ALA A 28 3.40 -12.26 -5.00
CA ALA A 28 3.20 -10.87 -4.61
C ALA A 28 4.01 -9.91 -5.50
N LEU A 29 3.44 -8.74 -5.78
CA LEU A 29 4.12 -7.65 -6.48
C LEU A 29 4.96 -6.80 -5.52
N GLY A 30 4.47 -6.63 -4.30
CA GLY A 30 5.16 -5.97 -3.20
C GLY A 30 4.59 -6.40 -1.85
N THR A 31 5.24 -5.94 -0.79
CA THR A 31 4.69 -5.96 0.57
C THR A 31 5.41 -4.93 1.43
N CYS A 32 4.67 -4.20 2.26
CA CYS A 32 5.20 -3.35 3.32
C CYS A 32 4.56 -3.63 4.67
N THR A 33 5.32 -3.32 5.70
CA THR A 33 4.82 -3.24 7.07
C THR A 33 3.97 -1.98 7.25
N LEU A 34 2.84 -2.08 7.93
CA LEU A 34 2.14 -0.93 8.51
C LEU A 34 3.01 -0.25 9.59
N PRO A 35 2.83 1.06 9.85
CA PRO A 35 3.51 1.74 10.95
C PRO A 35 3.08 1.13 12.29
N SER A 36 4.05 0.97 13.20
CA SER A 36 3.80 0.42 14.53
C SER A 36 4.68 1.12 15.57
N PRO A 37 4.35 1.06 16.87
CA PRO A 37 5.15 1.70 17.91
C PRO A 37 6.49 0.99 18.09
N VAL A 38 7.59 1.72 17.93
CA VAL A 38 8.94 1.30 18.29
C VAL A 38 9.37 2.09 19.52
N GLN A 39 9.52 1.41 20.66
CA GLN A 39 9.84 2.02 21.95
C GLN A 39 10.77 1.09 22.74
N PRO A 40 11.36 1.54 23.87
CA PRO A 40 12.16 0.65 24.71
C PRO A 40 11.40 -0.64 25.06
N GLY A 41 11.99 -1.79 24.74
CA GLY A 41 11.38 -3.11 24.92
C GLY A 41 10.66 -3.68 23.69
N THR A 42 10.49 -2.91 22.60
CA THR A 42 10.00 -3.46 21.32
C THR A 42 10.99 -4.52 20.81
N PRO A 43 10.51 -5.71 20.37
CA PRO A 43 11.35 -6.72 19.74
C PRO A 43 12.15 -6.13 18.57
N VAL A 44 13.45 -6.42 18.53
CA VAL A 44 14.36 -5.86 17.51
C VAL A 44 13.93 -6.26 16.09
N GLU A 45 13.25 -7.40 15.98
CA GLU A 45 12.59 -7.94 14.79
C GLU A 45 11.69 -6.90 14.12
N LEU A 46 10.81 -6.25 14.88
CA LEU A 46 9.87 -5.27 14.34
C LEU A 46 10.59 -4.06 13.74
N TYR A 47 11.74 -3.69 14.32
CA TYR A 47 12.53 -2.57 13.83
C TYR A 47 13.23 -2.89 12.51
N TYR A 48 13.95 -4.01 12.43
CA TYR A 48 14.68 -4.32 11.19
C TYR A 48 13.77 -4.90 10.08
N MET A 49 12.59 -5.43 10.42
CA MET A 49 11.58 -5.86 9.45
C MET A 49 10.76 -4.73 8.86
N ASP A 50 10.78 -3.53 9.43
CA ASP A 50 10.09 -2.37 8.87
C ASP A 50 10.62 -1.99 7.46
N GLY A 51 9.71 -1.53 6.61
CA GLY A 51 9.96 -1.12 5.23
C GLY A 51 9.38 -2.10 4.22
N CYS A 52 9.73 -1.91 2.95
CA CYS A 52 9.02 -2.52 1.83
C CYS A 52 9.88 -3.49 1.02
N ASN A 53 9.29 -4.60 0.59
CA ASN A 53 9.88 -5.52 -0.37
C ASN A 53 9.12 -5.37 -1.69
N ILE A 54 9.82 -5.08 -2.78
CA ILE A 54 9.23 -4.81 -4.09
C ILE A 54 9.77 -5.82 -5.10
N ASN A 55 8.90 -6.39 -5.93
CA ASN A 55 9.32 -7.16 -7.08
C ASN A 55 9.92 -6.22 -8.12
N ALA A 56 11.21 -6.34 -8.42
CA ALA A 56 11.92 -5.46 -9.34
C ALA A 56 11.31 -5.44 -10.76
N ALA A 57 10.56 -6.47 -11.16
CA ALA A 57 9.84 -6.51 -12.43
C ALA A 57 8.70 -5.49 -12.55
N THR A 58 8.27 -4.86 -11.44
CA THR A 58 7.22 -3.82 -11.41
C THR A 58 7.78 -2.39 -11.54
N MET A 59 9.11 -2.24 -11.53
CA MET A 59 9.74 -0.93 -11.73
C MET A 59 9.58 -0.45 -13.18
N PRO A 60 9.69 0.87 -13.44
CA PRO A 60 9.68 1.40 -14.80
C PRO A 60 10.65 0.67 -15.72
N GLY A 61 10.14 0.10 -16.82
CA GLY A 61 10.93 -0.71 -17.76
C GLY A 61 11.11 -2.18 -17.36
N GLY A 62 10.47 -2.62 -16.28
CA GLY A 62 10.46 -4.01 -15.83
C GLY A 62 9.62 -4.93 -16.72
N SER A 63 9.75 -6.24 -16.49
CA SER A 63 9.16 -7.28 -17.34
C SER A 63 7.69 -7.59 -17.07
N LEU A 64 7.10 -7.08 -15.99
CA LEU A 64 5.72 -7.38 -15.63
C LEU A 64 4.75 -6.37 -16.26
N THR A 65 4.41 -6.61 -17.53
CA THR A 65 3.50 -5.76 -18.32
C THR A 65 2.20 -5.48 -17.56
N GLY A 66 1.79 -4.21 -17.52
CA GLY A 66 0.59 -3.74 -16.81
C GLY A 66 0.86 -3.31 -15.36
N TYR A 67 2.01 -3.70 -14.80
CA TYR A 67 2.44 -3.35 -13.44
C TYR A 67 3.88 -2.79 -13.41
N ASN A 68 4.43 -2.42 -14.56
CA ASN A 68 5.83 -2.03 -14.75
C ASN A 68 6.03 -0.51 -14.93
N LEU A 69 5.21 0.31 -14.27
CA LEU A 69 5.34 1.77 -14.23
C LEU A 69 5.74 2.27 -12.83
N GLY A 70 6.10 1.36 -11.92
CA GLY A 70 6.54 1.66 -10.57
C GLY A 70 5.41 1.95 -9.58
N LYS A 71 4.13 1.74 -9.94
CA LYS A 71 3.01 2.07 -9.05
C LYS A 71 2.82 1.05 -7.93
N THR A 72 3.35 -0.16 -8.07
CA THR A 72 3.51 -1.07 -6.91
C THR A 72 4.25 -0.38 -5.77
N THR A 73 5.38 0.29 -6.00
CA THR A 73 6.10 0.98 -4.91
C THR A 73 5.28 2.11 -4.29
N VAL A 74 4.41 2.78 -5.06
CA VAL A 74 3.50 3.81 -4.56
C VAL A 74 2.46 3.21 -3.61
N HIS A 75 1.77 2.16 -4.04
CA HIS A 75 0.79 1.40 -3.25
C HIS A 75 1.40 0.94 -1.91
N GLU A 76 2.55 0.27 -2.01
CA GLU A 76 3.31 -0.27 -0.90
C GLU A 76 3.77 0.84 0.08
N THR A 77 4.21 1.98 -0.43
CA THR A 77 4.53 3.15 0.42
C THR A 77 3.31 3.68 1.16
N GLY A 78 2.12 3.60 0.55
CA GLY A 78 0.84 3.90 1.21
C GLY A 78 0.62 3.04 2.45
N HIS A 79 0.87 1.73 2.37
CA HIS A 79 0.85 0.85 3.54
C HIS A 79 1.91 1.22 4.58
N TRP A 80 3.14 1.54 4.17
CA TRP A 80 4.17 1.97 5.12
C TRP A 80 3.80 3.24 5.91
N LEU A 81 2.96 4.08 5.31
CA LEU A 81 2.36 5.28 5.90
C LEU A 81 1.00 5.03 6.57
N GLY A 82 0.50 3.79 6.54
CA GLY A 82 -0.65 3.33 7.31
C GLY A 82 -2.01 3.41 6.60
N LEU A 83 -2.00 3.45 5.26
CA LEU A 83 -3.21 3.22 4.47
C LEU A 83 -3.54 1.73 4.37
N LEU A 84 -4.82 1.42 4.40
CA LEU A 84 -5.36 0.08 4.14
C LEU A 84 -5.79 -0.03 2.67
N HIS A 85 -6.12 -1.23 2.22
CA HIS A 85 -6.74 -1.38 0.91
C HIS A 85 -8.11 -0.71 0.87
N THR A 86 -8.49 -0.13 -0.26
CA THR A 86 -9.80 0.54 -0.41
C THR A 86 -10.99 -0.42 -0.19
N PHE A 87 -10.75 -1.72 -0.42
CA PHE A 87 -11.70 -2.80 -0.22
C PHE A 87 -11.56 -3.52 1.14
N GLU A 88 -10.86 -2.92 2.10
CA GLU A 88 -10.73 -3.48 3.45
C GLU A 88 -12.11 -3.71 4.08
N GLY A 89 -12.24 -4.80 4.84
CA GLY A 89 -13.53 -5.26 5.37
C GLY A 89 -14.37 -6.07 4.37
N TYR A 90 -14.07 -6.03 3.06
CA TYR A 90 -14.68 -6.89 2.03
C TYR A 90 -16.22 -6.85 2.04
N SER A 91 -16.78 -5.66 2.27
CA SER A 91 -18.20 -5.44 2.51
C SER A 91 -18.66 -4.08 1.98
N CYS A 92 -19.96 -3.90 1.80
CA CYS A 92 -20.58 -2.61 1.47
C CYS A 92 -21.10 -1.88 2.72
N SER A 93 -20.56 -2.20 3.88
CA SER A 93 -20.96 -1.68 5.18
C SER A 93 -19.79 -1.77 6.16
N GLY A 94 -19.90 -1.05 7.28
CA GLY A 94 -18.82 -0.91 8.25
C GLY A 94 -17.90 0.25 7.88
N ASP A 95 -16.66 0.19 8.38
CA ASP A 95 -15.74 1.33 8.31
C ASP A 95 -14.80 1.30 7.09
N GLY A 96 -14.85 0.25 6.28
CA GLY A 96 -14.01 0.10 5.08
C GLY A 96 -12.50 0.22 5.39
N ASP A 97 -11.83 1.09 4.62
CA ASP A 97 -10.40 1.42 4.78
C ASP A 97 -10.12 2.47 5.89
N LEU A 98 -11.16 2.87 6.63
CA LEU A 98 -11.12 3.93 7.65
C LEU A 98 -10.79 5.32 7.09
N ILE A 99 -11.18 5.59 5.83
CA ILE A 99 -11.06 6.88 5.15
C ILE A 99 -12.43 7.32 4.62
N ASP A 100 -12.94 8.45 5.11
CA ASP A 100 -14.30 8.92 4.80
C ASP A 100 -14.49 9.30 3.32
N ASP A 101 -13.46 9.82 2.65
CA ASP A 101 -13.52 10.26 1.25
C ASP A 101 -13.14 9.16 0.23
N THR A 102 -12.88 7.92 0.68
CA THR A 102 -12.75 6.74 -0.19
C THR A 102 -14.14 6.11 -0.41
N PRO A 103 -14.64 6.00 -1.66
CA PRO A 103 -15.86 5.25 -1.94
C PRO A 103 -15.81 3.81 -1.44
N MET A 104 -16.89 3.34 -0.81
CA MET A 104 -17.00 1.97 -0.30
C MET A 104 -16.83 0.94 -1.43
N GLU A 105 -15.97 -0.05 -1.20
CA GLU A 105 -15.62 -1.12 -2.13
C GLU A 105 -15.60 -2.47 -1.38
N ALA A 106 -16.29 -3.48 -1.90
CA ALA A 106 -16.34 -4.82 -1.29
C ALA A 106 -15.35 -5.82 -1.90
N ALA A 107 -14.78 -5.50 -3.06
CA ALA A 107 -13.89 -6.40 -3.78
C ALA A 107 -12.88 -5.61 -4.60
N SER A 108 -11.61 -5.99 -4.53
CA SER A 108 -10.52 -5.35 -5.28
C SER A 108 -10.76 -5.33 -6.79
N THR A 109 -10.22 -4.32 -7.46
CA THR A 109 -10.25 -4.22 -8.92
C THR A 109 -9.13 -5.02 -9.58
N ASN A 110 -9.42 -5.59 -10.75
CA ASN A 110 -8.41 -6.12 -11.67
C ASN A 110 -8.51 -5.37 -13.01
N GLY A 111 -7.38 -4.95 -13.56
CA GLY A 111 -7.33 -4.20 -14.82
C GLY A 111 -7.60 -2.71 -14.65
N CYS A 112 -8.42 -2.14 -15.53
CA CYS A 112 -8.89 -0.76 -15.48
C CYS A 112 -10.32 -0.63 -16.05
N PRO A 113 -11.33 -1.14 -15.34
CA PRO A 113 -12.72 -1.21 -15.81
C PRO A 113 -13.41 0.16 -15.74
N VAL A 114 -13.18 1.02 -16.74
CA VAL A 114 -13.76 2.36 -16.84
C VAL A 114 -15.12 2.39 -17.55
N SER A 115 -15.48 1.36 -18.31
CA SER A 115 -16.74 1.29 -19.06
C SER A 115 -17.21 -0.16 -19.28
N PRO A 116 -18.29 -0.61 -18.61
CA PRO A 116 -18.96 0.09 -17.51
C PRO A 116 -18.00 0.28 -16.33
N LEU A 117 -18.22 1.34 -15.54
CA LEU A 117 -17.46 1.56 -14.31
C LEU A 117 -17.77 0.42 -13.33
N LYS A 118 -16.73 -0.18 -12.74
CA LYS A 118 -16.88 -1.20 -11.70
C LYS A 118 -17.55 -0.59 -10.48
N ASN A 119 -18.55 -1.29 -9.94
CA ASN A 119 -19.23 -0.92 -8.70
C ASN A 119 -19.61 -2.20 -7.95
N SER A 120 -18.83 -2.52 -6.94
CA SER A 120 -19.03 -3.67 -6.05
C SER A 120 -20.09 -3.40 -4.97
N CYS A 121 -20.43 -2.13 -4.75
CA CYS A 121 -21.37 -1.67 -3.72
C CYS A 121 -22.52 -0.80 -4.27
N PRO A 122 -23.36 -1.37 -5.15
CA PRO A 122 -24.48 -0.63 -5.74
C PRO A 122 -25.47 -0.17 -4.67
N GLY A 123 -25.84 1.12 -4.73
CA GLY A 123 -26.73 1.76 -3.75
C GLY A 123 -26.03 2.31 -2.51
N VAL A 124 -24.73 2.04 -2.35
CA VAL A 124 -23.88 2.63 -1.30
C VAL A 124 -22.87 3.60 -1.91
N SER A 125 -22.21 3.20 -3.01
CA SER A 125 -21.30 4.06 -3.77
C SER A 125 -21.72 4.16 -5.24
N THR A 126 -21.23 5.19 -5.94
CA THR A 126 -21.49 5.41 -7.37
C THR A 126 -20.51 4.65 -8.27
N GLY A 127 -19.44 4.09 -7.70
CA GLY A 127 -18.41 3.32 -8.37
C GLY A 127 -17.28 3.01 -7.39
N ASP A 128 -16.53 1.95 -7.67
CA ASP A 128 -15.35 1.58 -6.90
C ASP A 128 -14.20 2.57 -7.22
N PRO A 129 -13.29 2.82 -6.27
CA PRO A 129 -12.20 3.78 -6.43
C PRO A 129 -11.05 3.23 -7.28
N ILE A 130 -11.33 2.76 -8.50
CA ILE A 130 -10.39 2.03 -9.37
C ILE A 130 -9.09 2.78 -9.71
N HIS A 131 -9.08 4.10 -9.56
CA HIS A 131 -7.92 4.96 -9.82
C HIS A 131 -7.09 5.25 -8.56
N ASN A 132 -7.54 4.78 -7.39
CA ASN A 132 -6.85 4.95 -6.12
C ASN A 132 -5.64 4.03 -6.04
N TYR A 133 -4.50 4.54 -5.56
CA TYR A 133 -3.29 3.72 -5.42
C TYR A 133 -3.43 2.55 -4.45
N MET A 134 -4.43 2.55 -3.56
CA MET A 134 -4.68 1.50 -2.56
C MET A 134 -5.68 0.41 -3.03
N ASP A 135 -6.14 0.46 -4.28
CA ASP A 135 -6.83 -0.68 -4.93
C ASP A 135 -5.78 -1.63 -5.58
N TYR A 136 -6.20 -2.61 -6.39
CA TYR A 136 -5.38 -3.57 -7.15
C TYR A 136 -5.47 -3.43 -8.67
N SER A 137 -5.92 -2.26 -9.15
CA SER A 137 -5.88 -1.92 -10.57
C SER A 137 -4.48 -2.02 -11.19
N THR A 138 -4.43 -2.07 -12.51
CA THR A 138 -3.17 -1.96 -13.27
C THR A 138 -2.54 -0.58 -13.12
N ASP A 139 -1.21 -0.50 -13.26
CA ASP A 139 -0.43 0.72 -13.05
C ASP A 139 -0.93 1.92 -13.87
N SER A 140 -1.38 1.68 -15.10
CA SER A 140 -1.91 2.72 -15.99
C SER A 140 -3.24 3.30 -15.52
N CYS A 141 -3.95 2.60 -14.63
CA CYS A 141 -5.21 3.05 -14.07
C CYS A 141 -5.01 3.95 -12.84
N TYR A 142 -3.92 3.78 -12.10
CA TYR A 142 -3.71 4.54 -10.87
C TYR A 142 -3.37 6.00 -11.14
N SER A 143 -4.00 6.90 -10.37
CA SER A 143 -3.71 8.33 -10.47
C SER A 143 -3.72 9.07 -9.13
N VAL A 144 -4.36 8.56 -8.08
CA VAL A 144 -4.72 9.42 -6.93
C VAL A 144 -4.61 8.73 -5.56
N PHE A 145 -4.16 9.51 -4.57
CA PHE A 145 -4.55 9.33 -3.17
C PHE A 145 -5.59 10.40 -2.85
N THR A 146 -6.58 10.07 -2.04
CA THR A 146 -7.58 11.04 -1.60
C THR A 146 -7.00 12.05 -0.59
N ASN A 147 -7.75 13.09 -0.26
CA ASN A 147 -7.26 14.10 0.69
C ASN A 147 -7.14 13.51 2.09
N ASP A 148 -8.10 12.68 2.50
CA ASP A 148 -8.09 12.11 3.84
C ASP A 148 -7.07 10.95 3.96
N GLN A 149 -6.77 10.24 2.86
CA GLN A 149 -5.60 9.35 2.80
C GLN A 149 -4.30 10.13 3.08
N VAL A 150 -4.11 11.30 2.45
CA VAL A 150 -2.92 12.13 2.69
C VAL A 150 -2.85 12.61 4.14
N GLN A 151 -3.98 13.02 4.72
CA GLN A 151 -4.05 13.42 6.13
C GLN A 151 -3.68 12.24 7.06
N ARG A 152 -4.25 11.05 6.83
CA ARG A 152 -3.94 9.84 7.59
C ARG A 152 -2.46 9.48 7.51
N MET A 153 -1.87 9.51 6.32
CA MET A 153 -0.43 9.26 6.14
C MET A 153 0.43 10.20 6.99
N GLY A 154 0.12 11.50 7.00
CA GLY A 154 0.82 12.48 7.82
C GLY A 154 0.65 12.25 9.32
N ALA A 155 -0.57 11.94 9.76
CA ALA A 155 -0.89 11.66 11.15
C ALA A 155 -0.15 10.42 11.67
N LEU A 156 -0.22 9.29 10.95
CA LEU A 156 0.43 8.04 11.35
C LEU A 156 1.94 8.11 11.25
N TRP A 157 2.50 8.84 10.27
CA TRP A 157 3.93 9.12 10.23
C TRP A 157 4.38 9.90 11.46
N THR A 158 3.65 10.94 11.84
CA THR A 158 3.95 11.75 13.04
C THR A 158 3.86 10.90 14.31
N GLN A 159 2.81 10.10 14.43
CA GLN A 159 2.56 9.28 15.61
C GLN A 159 3.62 8.19 15.82
N TYR A 160 3.96 7.45 14.77
CA TYR A 160 4.77 6.23 14.92
C TYR A 160 6.23 6.40 14.51
N ARG A 161 6.52 7.29 13.56
CA ARG A 161 7.84 7.37 12.90
C ARG A 161 8.62 8.60 13.30
N ALA A 162 7.99 9.77 13.37
CA ALA A 162 8.68 11.04 13.65
C ALA A 162 9.33 11.10 15.03
N SER A 163 8.83 10.33 15.99
CA SER A 163 9.28 10.35 17.39
C SER A 163 10.35 9.29 17.72
N ASN A 164 10.78 8.50 16.72
CA ASN A 164 11.71 7.36 16.86
C ASN A 164 12.84 7.38 15.82
#